data_AF-A0A6A6E9P5-F1
#
_entry.id   AF-A0A6A6E9P5-F1
#
_cell.length_a   1.000
_cell.length_b   1.000
_cell.length_c   1.000
_cell.angle_alpha   90.00
_cell.angle_beta   90.00
_cell.angle_gamma   90.00
#
_symmetry.space_group_name_H-M   'P 1'
#
loop_
_entity.id
_entity.type
_entity.pdbx_description
1 polymer ?
#
loop_
_entity_poly.entity_id
_entity_poly.type
_entity_poly.pdbx_seq_one_letter_code
_entity_poly.pdbx_strand_id
1 'polypeptide(L)'
;LITGCPPCNTKDDLRRCSGCKVMQYCGQEHQISHRQSHKSACNAIKRSQQTLDEEGQKICEHSSGNMFEKEFGRFGTMELAQPYLEARVKLVEEVLRINTPLAIDTALNHAMEMLQLDHNDTMRMSDWIPALLLRLRWDQDCYDFLKSCARTTQSLSNTPTTRSVDAFEPLDRFCPDLSGLSLSQLIALTLLKLRMVND
;
A
#
# COMPACT_ATOMS: atom_id res chain seq x y z
N LEU A 1 -2.34 -15.63 -0.42
CA LEU A 1 -1.32 -15.05 0.48
C LEU A 1 -0.65 -16.20 1.25
N ILE A 2 0.64 -16.08 1.58
CA ILE A 2 1.34 -16.97 2.51
C ILE A 2 0.92 -16.57 3.92
N THR A 3 0.09 -17.38 4.57
CA THR A 3 -0.52 -17.06 5.87
C THR A 3 0.11 -17.78 7.06
N GLY A 4 1.15 -18.59 6.83
CA GLY A 4 1.81 -19.39 7.84
C GLY A 4 3.32 -19.43 7.60
N CYS A 5 4.02 -20.19 8.44
CA CYS A 5 5.45 -20.44 8.28
C CYS A 5 5.73 -21.12 6.92
N PRO A 6 6.57 -20.57 6.01
CA PRO A 6 6.70 -21.11 4.66
C PRO A 6 7.08 -22.60 4.58
N PRO A 7 7.96 -23.15 5.44
CA PRO A 7 8.31 -24.56 5.38
C PRO A 7 7.26 -25.55 5.94
N CYS A 8 6.43 -25.16 6.90
CA CYS A 8 5.52 -26.10 7.60
C CYS A 8 4.06 -25.64 7.69
N ASN A 9 3.75 -24.45 7.19
CA ASN A 9 2.43 -23.83 7.15
C ASN A 9 1.73 -23.60 8.52
N THR A 10 2.42 -23.81 9.65
CA THR A 10 1.84 -23.46 10.97
C THR A 10 1.53 -21.98 11.05
N LYS A 11 0.44 -21.65 11.76
CA LYS A 11 0.00 -20.27 12.04
C LYS A 11 0.31 -19.84 13.47
N ASP A 12 0.79 -20.77 14.28
CA ASP A 12 1.04 -20.56 15.71
C ASP A 12 2.47 -20.06 15.96
N ASP A 13 2.63 -19.23 16.99
CA ASP A 13 3.91 -18.72 17.51
C ASP A 13 4.87 -18.15 16.45
N LEU A 14 4.29 -17.48 15.45
CA LEU A 14 5.01 -16.91 14.32
C LEU A 14 5.79 -15.65 14.68
N ARG A 15 7.11 -15.71 14.53
CA ARG A 15 8.03 -14.58 14.72
C ARG A 15 8.37 -13.93 13.39
N ARG A 16 8.38 -12.59 13.36
CA ARG A 16 8.76 -11.82 12.17
C ARG A 16 10.25 -11.96 11.89
N CYS A 17 10.61 -12.01 10.61
CA CYS A 17 11.98 -11.88 10.14
C CYS A 17 12.54 -10.53 10.58
N SER A 18 13.67 -10.52 11.30
CA SER A 18 14.29 -9.27 11.78
C SER A 18 14.80 -8.36 10.66
N GLY A 19 15.06 -8.90 9.46
CA GLY A 19 15.51 -8.14 8.30
C GLY A 19 14.39 -7.36 7.63
N CYS A 20 13.45 -8.06 6.99
CA CYS A 20 12.38 -7.43 6.21
C CYS A 20 11.11 -7.12 7.00
N LYS A 21 10.94 -7.69 8.20
CA LYS A 21 9.76 -7.53 9.07
C LYS A 21 8.41 -8.01 8.50
N VAL A 22 8.33 -8.40 7.22
CA VAL A 22 7.08 -8.79 6.54
C VAL A 22 6.92 -10.30 6.29
N MET A 23 7.94 -11.10 6.62
CA MET A 23 7.88 -12.58 6.57
C MET A 23 7.88 -13.15 7.99
N GLN A 24 7.21 -14.28 8.22
CA GLN A 24 7.12 -14.90 9.53
C GLN A 24 7.51 -16.38 9.54
N TYR A 25 8.06 -16.85 10.66
CA TYR A 25 8.49 -18.23 10.86
C TYR A 25 8.17 -18.67 12.29
N CYS A 26 7.84 -19.94 12.51
CA CYS A 26 7.65 -20.49 13.86
C CYS A 26 8.96 -20.70 14.63
N GLY A 27 10.11 -20.66 13.94
CA GLY A 27 11.41 -20.89 14.54
C GLY A 27 12.58 -20.61 13.60
N GLN A 28 13.78 -20.58 14.18
CA GLN A 28 15.02 -20.28 13.47
C GLN A 28 15.36 -21.32 12.40
N GLU A 29 15.06 -22.59 12.65
CA GLU A 29 15.29 -23.69 11.70
C GLU A 29 14.59 -23.44 10.36
N HIS A 30 13.29 -23.13 10.40
CA HIS A 30 12.50 -22.82 9.20
C HIS A 30 12.92 -21.51 8.53
N GLN A 31 13.42 -20.54 9.30
CA GLN A 31 14.00 -19.33 8.71
C GLN A 31 15.31 -19.63 7.96
N ILE A 32 16.16 -20.52 8.49
CA ILE A 32 17.41 -20.95 7.83
C ILE A 32 17.09 -21.74 6.56
N SER A 33 16.15 -22.70 6.65
CA SER A 33 15.72 -23.50 5.50
C SER A 33 15.16 -22.62 4.37
N HIS A 34 14.30 -21.64 4.70
CA HIS A 34 13.75 -20.71 3.72
C HIS A 34 14.71 -19.59 3.28
N ARG A 35 15.92 -19.51 3.85
CA ARG A 35 16.84 -18.38 3.64
C ARG A 35 17.22 -18.21 2.18
N GLN A 36 17.46 -19.29 1.44
CA GLN A 36 17.96 -19.22 0.07
C GLN A 36 16.96 -18.52 -0.88
N SER A 37 15.67 -18.86 -0.80
CA SER A 37 14.62 -18.21 -1.59
C SER A 37 14.23 -16.83 -1.05
N HIS A 38 14.34 -16.61 0.26
CA HIS A 38 13.94 -15.34 0.90
C HIS A 38 15.00 -14.22 0.80
N LYS A 39 16.29 -14.57 0.74
CA LYS A 39 17.42 -13.64 0.94
C LYS A 39 17.40 -12.43 0.01
N SER A 40 17.08 -12.62 -1.27
CA SER A 40 17.11 -11.55 -2.27
C SER A 40 16.08 -10.47 -1.94
N ALA A 41 14.81 -10.85 -1.77
CA ALA A 41 13.72 -9.96 -1.38
C ALA A 41 13.97 -9.33 0.00
N CYS A 42 14.42 -10.13 0.97
CA CYS A 42 14.70 -9.63 2.32
C CYS A 42 15.76 -8.51 2.32
N ASN A 43 16.84 -8.69 1.56
CA ASN A 43 17.91 -7.70 1.47
C ASN A 43 17.49 -6.47 0.67
N ALA A 44 16.65 -6.63 -0.36
CA ALA A 44 16.14 -5.52 -1.13
C ALA A 44 15.26 -4.60 -0.26
N ILE A 45 14.30 -5.17 0.49
CA ILE A 45 13.47 -4.42 1.45
C ILE A 45 14.33 -3.67 2.46
N LYS A 46 15.34 -4.34 3.05
CA LYS A 46 16.22 -3.70 4.04
C LYS A 46 16.94 -2.49 3.46
N ARG A 47 17.46 -2.60 2.23
CA ARG A 47 18.14 -1.48 1.57
C ARG A 47 17.18 -0.35 1.22
N SER A 48 16.00 -0.67 0.67
CA SER A 48 14.99 0.34 0.34
C SER A 48 14.49 1.08 1.58
N GLN A 49 14.32 0.38 2.71
CA GLN A 49 13.98 1.02 3.98
C GLN A 49 15.08 1.98 4.43
N GLN A 50 16.34 1.53 4.38
CA GLN A 50 17.46 2.38 4.76
C GLN A 50 17.52 3.64 3.88
N THR A 51 17.36 3.52 2.57
CA THR A 51 17.32 4.67 1.65
C THR A 51 16.16 5.61 2.00
N LEU A 52 14.96 5.08 2.27
CA LEU A 52 13.82 5.90 2.68
C LEU A 52 14.10 6.68 3.98
N ASP A 53 14.72 6.02 4.96
CA ASP A 53 15.08 6.64 6.24
C ASP A 53 16.13 7.75 6.03
N GLU A 54 17.13 7.53 5.18
CA GLU A 54 18.16 8.51 4.82
C GLU A 54 17.57 9.73 4.09
N GLU A 55 16.70 9.54 3.10
CA GLU A 55 16.02 10.66 2.42
C GLU A 55 15.07 11.41 3.37
N GLY A 56 14.39 10.70 4.27
CA GLY A 56 13.53 11.31 5.29
C GLY A 56 14.34 12.18 6.26
N GLN A 57 15.54 11.73 6.64
CA GLN A 57 16.44 12.51 7.48
C GLN A 57 16.91 13.79 6.77
N LYS A 58 17.28 13.72 5.48
CA LYS A 58 17.69 14.91 4.71
C LYS A 58 16.60 15.97 4.68
N ILE A 59 15.33 15.56 4.52
CA ILE A 59 14.16 16.45 4.59
C ILE A 59 14.07 17.16 5.95
N CYS A 60 14.22 16.42 7.04
CA CYS A 60 14.18 16.97 8.39
C CYS A 60 15.36 17.91 8.66
N GLU A 61 16.56 17.60 8.17
CA GLU A 61 17.75 18.45 8.35
C GLU A 61 17.66 19.75 7.55
N HIS A 62 16.99 19.74 6.39
CA HIS A 62 16.84 20.91 5.54
C HIS A 62 15.81 21.92 6.05
N SER A 63 14.99 21.56 7.04
CA SER A 63 13.85 22.36 7.49
C SER A 63 13.92 22.65 8.99
N SER A 64 13.62 23.90 9.39
CA SER A 64 13.47 24.25 10.81
C SER A 64 12.09 23.77 11.32
N GLY A 65 11.94 22.46 11.56
CA GLY A 65 10.75 21.82 12.13
C GLY A 65 10.26 20.59 11.34
N ASN A 66 9.14 19.98 11.76
CA ASN A 66 8.61 18.78 11.09
C ASN A 66 7.96 19.11 9.74
N MET A 67 8.70 18.95 8.63
CA MET A 67 8.20 19.23 7.28
C MET A 67 7.03 18.32 6.87
N PHE A 68 6.97 17.09 7.38
CA PHE A 68 5.89 16.14 7.09
C PHE A 68 4.52 16.63 7.60
N GLU A 69 4.52 17.42 8.68
CA GLU A 69 3.29 18.04 9.20
C GLU A 69 3.00 19.38 8.52
N LYS A 70 4.03 20.19 8.29
CA LYS A 70 3.87 21.56 7.74
C LYS A 70 3.46 21.57 6.27
N GLU A 71 3.99 20.64 5.48
CA GLU A 71 3.75 20.55 4.03
C GLU A 71 2.84 19.37 3.68
N PHE A 72 1.95 18.99 4.60
CA PHE A 72 0.98 17.91 4.42
C PHE A 72 0.20 18.10 3.11
N GLY A 73 0.12 17.05 2.31
CA GLY A 73 -0.54 17.04 1.01
C GLY A 73 0.21 17.73 -0.13
N ARG A 74 1.37 18.35 0.11
CA ARG A 74 2.10 19.16 -0.89
C ARG A 74 3.44 18.55 -1.34
N PHE A 75 3.83 17.39 -0.82
CA PHE A 75 5.14 16.79 -1.09
C PHE A 75 5.38 16.57 -2.59
N GLY A 76 4.36 16.22 -3.38
CA GLY A 76 4.50 16.00 -4.82
C GLY A 76 4.90 17.26 -5.62
N THR A 77 4.72 18.45 -5.04
CA THR A 77 5.14 19.72 -5.66
C THR A 77 6.53 20.18 -5.23
N MET A 78 7.17 19.47 -4.30
CA MET A 78 8.44 19.86 -3.70
C MET A 78 9.57 19.06 -4.33
N GLU A 79 10.46 19.73 -5.06
CA GLU A 79 11.65 19.11 -5.65
C GLU A 79 12.51 18.39 -4.61
N LEU A 80 12.65 18.97 -3.42
CA LEU A 80 13.39 18.37 -2.29
C LEU A 80 12.77 17.04 -1.81
N ALA A 81 11.44 16.87 -1.93
CA ALA A 81 10.74 15.68 -1.45
C ALA A 81 10.69 14.54 -2.47
N GLN A 82 11.04 14.81 -3.73
CA GLN A 82 10.97 13.82 -4.80
C GLN A 82 11.80 12.55 -4.51
N PRO A 83 13.08 12.63 -4.08
CA PRO A 83 13.86 11.43 -3.75
C PRO A 83 13.23 10.58 -2.65
N TYR A 84 12.59 11.20 -1.67
CA TYR A 84 11.87 10.50 -0.60
C TYR A 84 10.65 9.76 -1.13
N LEU A 85 9.84 10.41 -1.98
CA LEU A 85 8.66 9.78 -2.58
C LEU A 85 9.07 8.59 -3.46
N GLU A 86 10.11 8.73 -4.28
CA GLU A 86 10.65 7.65 -5.11
C GLU A 86 11.18 6.48 -4.26
N ALA A 87 11.93 6.77 -3.19
CA ALA A 87 12.40 5.76 -2.26
C ALA A 87 11.25 5.00 -1.58
N ARG A 88 10.14 5.69 -1.28
CA ARG A 88 8.95 5.09 -0.65
C ARG A 88 8.19 4.20 -1.62
N VAL A 89 8.01 4.61 -2.88
CA VAL A 89 7.49 3.73 -3.95
C VAL A 89 8.37 2.49 -4.07
N LYS A 90 9.70 2.68 -4.10
CA LYS A 90 10.63 1.57 -4.22
C LYS A 90 10.52 0.57 -3.06
N LEU A 91 10.34 1.07 -1.85
CA LEU A 91 10.08 0.21 -0.70
C LEU A 91 8.79 -0.60 -0.87
N VAL A 92 7.70 0.02 -1.32
CA VAL A 92 6.43 -0.67 -1.60
C VAL A 92 6.63 -1.80 -2.62
N GLU A 93 7.32 -1.53 -3.73
CA GLU A 93 7.64 -2.56 -4.74
C GLU A 93 8.39 -3.75 -4.14
N GLU A 94 9.45 -3.49 -3.37
CA GLU A 94 10.27 -4.56 -2.79
C GLU A 94 9.51 -5.34 -1.71
N VAL A 95 8.66 -4.68 -0.92
CA VAL A 95 7.77 -5.32 0.06
C VAL A 95 6.82 -6.29 -0.64
N LEU A 96 6.23 -5.87 -1.77
CA LEU A 96 5.25 -6.66 -2.52
C LEU A 96 5.81 -7.89 -3.24
N ARG A 97 7.15 -8.04 -3.28
CA ARG A 97 7.81 -9.30 -3.68
C ARG A 97 7.54 -10.44 -2.70
N ILE A 98 7.14 -10.11 -1.47
CA ILE A 98 6.73 -11.07 -0.45
C ILE A 98 5.20 -11.09 -0.40
N ASN A 99 4.60 -12.25 -0.64
CA ASN A 99 3.16 -12.40 -0.78
C ASN A 99 2.46 -12.80 0.54
N THR A 100 2.73 -12.11 1.65
CA THR A 100 2.13 -12.36 2.98
C THR A 100 1.09 -11.28 3.32
N PRO A 101 0.09 -11.53 4.20
CA PRO A 101 -0.83 -10.49 4.65
C PRO A 101 -0.09 -9.27 5.23
N LEU A 102 0.96 -9.51 6.01
CA LEU A 102 1.76 -8.45 6.61
C LEU A 102 2.49 -7.59 5.58
N ALA A 103 2.97 -8.16 4.48
CA ALA A 103 3.56 -7.39 3.39
C ALA A 103 2.51 -6.51 2.68
N ILE A 104 1.30 -7.03 2.46
CA ILE A 104 0.23 -6.26 1.82
C ILE A 104 -0.25 -5.12 2.72
N ASP A 105 -0.43 -5.39 4.01
CA ASP A 105 -0.76 -4.37 5.01
C ASP A 105 0.33 -3.29 5.10
N THR A 106 1.61 -3.69 5.14
CA THR A 106 2.74 -2.74 5.14
C THR A 106 2.75 -1.87 3.88
N ALA A 107 2.57 -2.47 2.70
CA ALA A 107 2.52 -1.76 1.43
C ALA A 107 1.31 -0.81 1.37
N LEU A 108 0.14 -1.24 1.85
CA LEU A 108 -1.07 -0.43 1.90
C LEU A 108 -0.88 0.79 2.80
N ASN A 109 -0.29 0.62 3.99
CA ASN A 109 -0.01 1.73 4.90
C ASN A 109 0.91 2.77 4.24
N HIS A 110 1.99 2.34 3.59
CA HIS A 110 2.85 3.26 2.84
C HIS A 110 2.11 3.97 1.70
N ALA A 111 1.29 3.26 0.93
CA ALA A 111 0.51 3.86 -0.15
C ALA A 111 -0.50 4.90 0.35
N MET A 112 -1.20 4.61 1.45
CA MET A 112 -2.16 5.51 2.07
C MET A 112 -1.48 6.75 2.69
N GLU A 113 -0.33 6.57 3.34
CA GLU A 113 0.47 7.69 3.84
C GLU A 113 1.01 8.56 2.69
N MET A 114 1.41 7.97 1.57
CA MET A 114 1.86 8.73 0.41
C MET A 114 0.76 9.61 -0.16
N LEU A 115 -0.49 9.14 -0.20
CA LEU A 115 -1.63 9.98 -0.60
C LEU A 115 -1.87 11.14 0.37
N GLN A 116 -1.61 10.94 1.66
CA GLN A 116 -1.71 12.01 2.67
C GLN A 116 -0.57 13.03 2.53
N LEU A 117 0.64 12.59 2.19
CA LEU A 117 1.78 13.49 1.97
C LEU A 117 1.67 14.24 0.65
N ASP A 118 1.09 13.62 -0.37
CA ASP A 118 0.94 14.16 -1.71
C ASP A 118 -0.49 13.96 -2.24
N HIS A 119 -1.34 14.97 -2.07
CA HIS A 119 -2.72 14.89 -2.52
C HIS A 119 -2.87 14.88 -4.05
N ASN A 120 -1.84 15.32 -4.78
CA ASN A 120 -1.83 15.26 -6.24
C ASN A 120 -1.59 13.83 -6.76
N ASP A 121 -1.24 12.90 -5.86
CA ASP A 121 -0.93 11.51 -6.19
C ASP A 121 0.10 11.39 -7.33
N THR A 122 1.19 12.15 -7.24
CA THR A 122 2.23 12.27 -8.27
C THR A 122 2.86 10.91 -8.60
N MET A 123 2.98 10.04 -7.60
CA MET A 123 3.50 8.68 -7.73
C MET A 123 2.41 7.64 -8.05
N ARG A 124 1.15 8.06 -8.21
CA ARG A 124 0.01 7.22 -8.58
C ARG A 124 -0.24 6.04 -7.64
N MET A 125 -0.08 6.26 -6.33
CA MET A 125 -0.35 5.26 -5.30
C MET A 125 -1.83 4.84 -5.25
N SER A 126 -2.75 5.71 -5.71
CA SER A 126 -4.17 5.37 -5.82
C SER A 126 -4.46 4.23 -6.82
N ASP A 127 -3.55 3.94 -7.74
CA ASP A 127 -3.69 2.80 -8.66
C ASP A 127 -3.40 1.45 -7.97
N TRP A 128 -2.65 1.47 -6.87
CA TRP A 128 -2.20 0.26 -6.16
C TRP A 128 -3.17 -0.12 -5.04
N ILE A 129 -3.68 0.87 -4.32
CA ILE A 129 -4.51 0.71 -3.11
C ILE A 129 -5.69 -0.27 -3.30
N PRO A 130 -6.51 -0.18 -4.38
CA PRO A 130 -7.63 -1.10 -4.56
C PRO A 130 -7.19 -2.57 -4.63
N ALA A 131 -6.10 -2.85 -5.34
CA ALA A 131 -5.58 -4.22 -5.44
C ALA A 131 -5.04 -4.74 -4.09
N LEU A 132 -4.48 -3.87 -3.25
CA LEU A 132 -4.01 -4.22 -1.91
C LEU A 132 -5.19 -4.52 -0.97
N LEU A 133 -6.22 -3.67 -0.97
CA LEU A 133 -7.45 -3.86 -0.19
C LEU A 133 -8.15 -5.17 -0.56
N LEU A 134 -8.28 -5.47 -1.86
CA LEU A 134 -8.86 -6.72 -2.33
C LEU A 134 -8.07 -7.96 -1.90
N ARG A 135 -6.74 -7.87 -1.80
CA ARG A 135 -5.89 -8.97 -1.31
C ARG A 135 -6.04 -9.19 0.19
N LEU A 136 -6.34 -8.14 0.96
CA LEU A 136 -6.65 -8.21 2.39
C LEU A 136 -8.10 -8.59 2.69
N ARG A 137 -8.95 -8.75 1.66
CA ARG A 137 -10.40 -8.99 1.79
C ARG A 137 -11.15 -7.82 2.46
N TRP A 138 -10.63 -6.60 2.31
CA TRP A 138 -11.29 -5.38 2.77
C TRP A 138 -12.15 -4.82 1.63
N ASP A 139 -13.18 -5.59 1.28
CA ASP A 139 -13.97 -5.40 0.06
C ASP A 139 -14.78 -4.09 0.12
N GLN A 140 -15.35 -3.77 1.29
CA GLN A 140 -16.07 -2.51 1.51
C GLN A 140 -15.13 -1.30 1.43
N ASP A 141 -13.97 -1.35 2.07
CA ASP A 141 -12.98 -0.25 2.01
C ASP A 141 -12.47 -0.05 0.58
N CYS A 142 -12.29 -1.14 -0.19
CA CYS A 142 -11.95 -1.05 -1.61
C CYS A 142 -13.03 -0.33 -2.41
N TYR A 143 -14.30 -0.67 -2.17
CA TYR A 143 -15.42 -0.03 -2.84
C TYR A 143 -15.46 1.48 -2.53
N ASP A 144 -15.41 1.83 -1.25
CA ASP A 144 -15.51 3.22 -0.78
C ASP A 144 -14.34 4.06 -1.29
N PHE A 145 -13.13 3.49 -1.33
CA PHE A 145 -11.95 4.13 -1.91
C PHE A 145 -12.14 4.40 -3.41
N LEU A 146 -12.50 3.38 -4.21
CA LEU A 146 -12.71 3.53 -5.65
C LEU A 146 -13.81 4.56 -5.95
N LYS A 147 -14.88 4.57 -5.15
CA LYS A 147 -15.97 5.55 -5.30
C LYS A 147 -15.53 6.97 -4.96
N SER A 148 -14.63 7.13 -3.99
CA SER A 148 -14.00 8.42 -3.69
C SER A 148 -13.13 8.92 -4.85
N CYS A 149 -12.31 8.03 -5.43
CA CYS A 149 -11.50 8.35 -6.62
C CYS A 149 -12.38 8.80 -7.79
N ALA A 150 -13.46 8.07 -8.08
CA ALA A 150 -14.35 8.39 -9.20
C ALA A 150 -15.10 9.72 -9.06
N ARG A 151 -15.25 10.25 -7.83
CA ARG A 151 -15.89 11.55 -7.56
C ARG A 151 -14.95 12.73 -7.63
N THR A 152 -13.65 12.48 -7.48
CA THR A 152 -12.66 13.53 -7.23
C THR A 152 -11.82 13.72 -8.48
N THR A 153 -12.15 14.73 -9.31
CA THR A 153 -11.30 15.13 -10.44
C THR A 153 -10.04 15.90 -10.01
N GLN A 154 -9.91 16.25 -8.72
CA GLN A 154 -8.76 16.97 -8.16
C GLN A 154 -8.60 16.68 -6.66
N SER A 155 -7.41 16.21 -6.27
CA SER A 155 -6.90 16.09 -4.89
C SER A 155 -7.65 15.08 -3.99
N LEU A 156 -7.01 13.94 -3.67
CA LEU A 156 -7.48 12.93 -2.68
C LEU A 156 -7.40 13.46 -1.23
N SER A 157 -7.52 14.77 -1.05
CA SER A 157 -7.64 15.47 0.22
C SER A 157 -9.03 15.20 0.79
N ASN A 158 -9.20 14.04 1.39
CA ASN A 158 -9.93 13.79 2.61
C ASN A 158 -9.93 12.27 2.77
N THR A 159 -9.54 11.84 3.97
CA THR A 159 -9.67 10.49 4.49
C THR A 159 -10.93 9.78 3.96
N PRO A 160 -10.92 8.44 3.82
CA PRO A 160 -12.11 7.68 3.44
C PRO A 160 -13.22 8.06 4.41
N THR A 161 -14.11 8.94 3.96
CA THR A 161 -15.15 9.50 4.79
C THR A 161 -16.14 8.37 4.92
N THR A 162 -16.02 7.59 5.99
CA THR A 162 -17.05 6.98 6.85
C THR A 162 -18.51 7.08 6.37
N ARG A 163 -18.73 6.74 5.12
CA ARG A 163 -20.01 6.37 4.54
C ARG A 163 -19.71 5.01 3.98
N SER A 164 -20.12 3.98 4.71
CA SER A 164 -20.33 2.65 4.15
C SER A 164 -21.34 2.84 3.03
N VAL A 165 -20.84 3.10 1.83
CA VAL A 165 -21.69 3.24 0.67
C VAL A 165 -22.14 1.84 0.31
N ASP A 166 -23.39 1.72 -0.12
CA ASP A 166 -23.91 0.43 -0.56
C ASP A 166 -23.09 -0.09 -1.76
N ALA A 167 -22.21 -1.04 -1.48
CA ALA A 167 -21.37 -1.65 -2.49
C ALA A 167 -22.19 -2.45 -3.52
N PHE A 168 -23.46 -2.77 -3.24
CA PHE A 168 -24.38 -3.44 -4.14
C PHE A 168 -25.21 -2.48 -5.01
N GLU A 169 -25.00 -1.17 -4.91
CA GLU A 169 -25.68 -0.24 -5.79
C GLU A 169 -25.35 -0.54 -7.28
N PRO A 170 -26.27 -0.20 -8.20
CA PRO A 170 -26.00 -0.37 -9.63
C PRO A 170 -24.90 0.59 -10.11
N LEU A 171 -24.18 0.20 -11.17
CA LEU A 171 -22.98 0.92 -11.63
C LEU A 171 -23.26 2.35 -12.11
N ASP A 172 -24.48 2.65 -12.54
CA ASP A 172 -24.91 4.00 -12.91
C ASP A 172 -24.85 4.99 -11.73
N ARG A 173 -25.02 4.50 -10.49
CA ARG A 173 -24.87 5.27 -9.24
C ARG A 173 -23.42 5.38 -8.76
N PHE A 174 -22.53 4.56 -9.30
CA PHE A 174 -21.12 4.56 -8.95
C PHE A 174 -20.41 5.77 -9.55
N CYS A 175 -20.48 5.91 -10.88
CA CYS A 175 -20.03 7.07 -11.63
C CYS A 175 -20.64 6.99 -13.04
N PRO A 176 -21.32 8.04 -13.56
CA PRO A 176 -22.09 7.96 -14.80
C PRO A 176 -21.30 7.50 -16.04
N ASP A 177 -19.98 7.78 -16.10
CA ASP A 177 -19.14 7.43 -17.25
C ASP A 177 -17.85 6.68 -16.89
N LEU A 178 -17.62 6.40 -15.60
CA LEU A 178 -16.40 5.78 -15.05
C LEU A 178 -15.09 6.47 -15.46
N SER A 179 -15.16 7.67 -16.05
CA SER A 179 -14.02 8.37 -16.67
C SER A 179 -12.98 8.84 -15.65
N GLY A 180 -13.40 8.99 -14.40
CA GLY A 180 -12.53 9.35 -13.28
C GLY A 180 -11.66 8.22 -12.73
N LEU A 181 -11.76 6.99 -13.28
CA LEU A 181 -10.95 5.85 -12.84
C LEU A 181 -9.87 5.47 -13.84
N SER A 182 -8.70 5.08 -13.32
CA SER A 182 -7.65 4.46 -14.11
C SER A 182 -8.01 3.03 -14.53
N LEU A 183 -7.29 2.47 -15.51
CA LEU A 183 -7.47 1.07 -15.92
C LEU A 183 -7.27 0.09 -14.74
N SER A 184 -6.27 0.32 -13.89
CA SER A 184 -6.01 -0.51 -12.71
C SER A 184 -7.18 -0.48 -11.73
N GLN A 185 -7.76 0.71 -11.51
CA GLN A 185 -8.93 0.90 -10.65
C GLN A 185 -10.19 0.23 -11.23
N LEU A 186 -10.39 0.30 -12.55
CA LEU A 186 -11.50 -0.38 -13.24
C LEU A 186 -11.39 -1.91 -13.13
N ILE A 187 -10.17 -2.46 -13.26
CA ILE A 187 -9.93 -3.89 -13.06
C ILE A 187 -10.28 -4.27 -11.61
N ALA A 188 -9.85 -3.48 -10.63
CA ALA A 188 -10.17 -3.73 -9.22
C ALA A 188 -11.68 -3.67 -8.96
N LEU A 189 -12.39 -2.66 -9.47
CA LEU A 189 -13.85 -2.56 -9.36
C LEU A 189 -14.56 -3.79 -9.97
N THR A 190 -14.08 -4.25 -11.13
CA THR A 190 -14.62 -5.43 -11.81
C THR A 190 -14.44 -6.68 -10.95
N LEU A 191 -13.21 -6.91 -10.44
CA LEU A 191 -12.90 -8.05 -9.57
C LEU A 191 -13.72 -8.02 -8.27
N LEU A 192 -13.91 -6.84 -7.69
CA LEU A 192 -14.74 -6.63 -6.51
C LEU A 192 -16.19 -7.03 -6.79
N LYS A 193 -16.80 -6.48 -7.86
CA LYS A 193 -18.20 -6.79 -8.22
C LYS A 193 -18.39 -8.27 -8.54
N LEU A 194 -17.43 -8.91 -9.23
CA LEU A 194 -17.47 -10.35 -9.47
C LEU A 194 -17.42 -11.16 -8.16
N ARG A 195 -16.63 -10.73 -7.18
CA ARG A 195 -16.57 -11.38 -5.86
C ARG A 195 -17.91 -11.26 -5.13
N MET A 196 -18.49 -10.07 -5.09
CA MET A 196 -19.78 -9.81 -4.42
C MET A 196 -20.97 -10.58 -5.00
N VAL A 197 -20.91 -10.95 -6.29
CA VAL A 197 -21.96 -11.77 -6.93
C VAL A 197 -21.79 -13.27 -6.61
N ASN A 198 -20.58 -13.70 -6.29
CA ASN A 198 -20.24 -15.11 -6.04
C ASN A 198 -20.24 -15.51 -4.56
N ASP A 199 -20.26 -14.53 -3.65
CA ASP A 199 -20.42 -14.71 -2.19
C ASP A 199 -21.91 -14.72 -1.80
#